data_AF-A0A9R0HUB0-F1
#
_entry.id   AF-A0A9R0HUB0-F1
#
_cell.length_a   1.000
_cell.length_b   1.000
_cell.length_c   1.000
_cell.angle_alpha   90.00
_cell.angle_beta   90.00
_cell.angle_gamma   90.00
#
_symmetry.space_group_name_H-M   'P 1'
#
loop_
_entity.id
_entity.type
_entity.pdbx_description
1 polymer ?
#
loop_
_entity_poly.entity_id
_entity_poly.type
_entity_poly.pdbx_seq_one_letter_code
_entity_poly.pdbx_strand_id
1 'polypeptide(L)'
;MEEGKGVAVTSSSSLADAPVPDNANVVEPLATDNGGSLSDDGIWLTDCDEEADEAFYLNREGKRRHEEFYNAGYRDGLSAGKNDAAQDGFNQGFKDSVMIGYKWGINRGVTSALVHIPNELKLKLVGTEEKKKEFQNLYEAVDSIGTEDALKLFYDDIQRES
;
A
#
# COMPACT_ATOMS: atom_id res chain seq x y z
N MET A 1 -20.13 36.59 29.00
CA MET A 1 -19.29 36.80 27.80
C MET A 1 -17.87 37.03 28.30
N GLU A 2 -17.09 35.96 28.41
CA GLU A 2 -15.64 36.05 28.62
C GLU A 2 -14.96 35.73 27.30
N GLU A 3 -14.05 36.60 26.85
CA GLU A 3 -13.25 36.37 25.66
C GLU A 3 -11.90 35.75 26.04
N GLY A 4 -11.79 34.43 25.88
CA GLY A 4 -10.52 33.72 26.00
C GLY A 4 -9.61 34.03 24.81
N LYS A 5 -8.58 34.86 25.02
CA LYS A 5 -7.51 35.08 24.04
C LYS A 5 -6.65 33.82 23.86
N GLY A 6 -6.97 33.03 22.83
CA GLY A 6 -6.10 31.95 22.37
C GLY A 6 -4.85 32.49 21.68
N VAL A 7 -3.66 32.18 22.23
CA VAL A 7 -2.37 32.46 21.56
C VAL A 7 -2.09 31.33 20.58
N ALA A 8 -2.17 31.62 19.28
CA ALA A 8 -1.76 30.68 18.23
C ALA A 8 -0.25 30.77 17.99
N VAL A 9 0.49 29.77 18.46
CA VAL A 9 1.92 29.63 18.17
C VAL A 9 2.10 29.10 16.74
N THR A 10 2.56 29.96 15.84
CA THR A 10 2.85 29.60 14.45
C THR A 10 4.09 28.71 14.37
N SER A 11 3.88 27.41 14.12
CA SER A 11 4.98 26.45 13.96
C SER A 11 5.59 26.52 12.55
N SER A 12 6.54 27.43 12.36
CA SER A 12 7.33 27.55 11.12
C SER A 12 8.57 26.66 11.17
N SER A 13 8.47 25.41 10.70
CA SER A 13 9.62 24.55 10.44
C SER A 13 9.96 24.56 8.95
N SER A 14 10.94 25.39 8.57
CA SER A 14 11.48 25.39 7.20
C SER A 14 12.38 24.17 7.00
N LEU A 15 11.94 23.21 6.17
CA LEU A 15 12.83 22.21 5.59
C LEU A 15 13.86 22.94 4.71
N ALA A 16 15.14 22.84 5.06
CA ALA A 16 16.24 23.23 4.20
C ALA A 16 16.78 21.98 3.49
N ASP A 17 16.95 22.05 2.18
CA ASP A 17 17.56 20.98 1.38
C ASP A 17 18.97 20.65 1.88
N ALA A 18 19.22 19.37 2.12
CA ALA A 18 20.56 18.83 2.34
C ALA A 18 21.07 18.21 1.02
N PRO A 19 22.23 18.62 0.49
CA PRO A 19 22.73 18.11 -0.78
C PRO A 19 23.28 16.68 -0.64
N VAL A 20 23.00 15.84 -1.64
CA VAL A 20 23.53 14.48 -1.76
C VAL A 20 24.99 14.53 -2.22
N PRO A 21 25.95 13.88 -1.54
CA PRO A 21 27.32 13.76 -2.01
C PRO A 21 27.49 12.59 -2.98
N ASP A 22 27.59 12.87 -4.27
CA ASP A 22 28.10 11.94 -5.28
C ASP A 22 29.64 11.90 -5.26
N ASN A 23 30.23 10.84 -4.69
CA ASN A 23 31.20 10.00 -5.40
C ASN A 23 31.65 8.79 -4.54
N ALA A 24 31.96 7.69 -5.22
CA ALA A 24 32.72 6.58 -4.67
C ALA A 24 34.02 6.44 -5.48
N ASN A 25 35.17 6.33 -4.81
CA ASN A 25 36.37 5.73 -5.41
C ASN A 25 37.44 5.31 -4.37
N VAL A 26 38.33 4.42 -4.82
CA VAL A 26 39.34 3.61 -4.06
C VAL A 26 40.69 3.80 -4.78
N VAL A 27 41.91 3.64 -4.23
CA VAL A 27 42.46 2.97 -3.03
C VAL A 27 43.51 3.90 -2.36
N GLU A 28 43.98 3.68 -1.12
CA GLU A 28 45.22 2.93 -0.78
C GLU A 28 45.49 3.06 0.75
N PRO A 29 46.11 2.08 1.44
CA PRO A 29 46.53 2.21 2.84
C PRO A 29 48.01 2.64 2.97
N LEU A 30 48.31 3.66 3.77
CA LEU A 30 49.70 3.95 4.17
C LEU A 30 49.89 3.80 5.68
N ALA A 31 50.63 2.76 6.07
CA ALA A 31 51.09 2.60 7.43
C ALA A 31 52.29 3.53 7.70
N THR A 32 52.22 4.29 8.78
CA THR A 32 53.40 4.85 9.43
C THR A 32 53.37 4.47 10.90
N ASP A 33 54.24 3.51 11.23
CA ASP A 33 54.68 3.19 12.57
C ASP A 33 55.06 4.45 13.35
N ASN A 34 54.64 4.51 14.61
CA ASN A 34 55.23 5.39 15.62
C ASN A 34 55.01 4.74 17.00
N GLY A 35 56.06 4.07 17.49
CA GLY A 35 56.03 3.37 18.77
C GLY A 35 55.72 4.28 19.96
N GLY A 36 54.57 4.05 20.60
CA GLY A 36 54.27 4.56 21.93
C GLY A 36 54.78 3.61 23.00
N SER A 37 55.68 4.09 23.86
CA SER A 37 56.22 3.31 24.99
C SER A 37 55.10 2.81 25.89
N LEU A 38 55.02 1.50 26.16
CA LEU A 38 54.24 1.00 27.28
C LEU A 38 54.91 1.49 28.57
N SER A 39 54.22 2.36 29.31
CA SER A 39 54.44 2.51 30.74
C SER A 39 53.49 1.55 31.45
N ASP A 40 54.05 0.59 32.16
CA ASP A 40 53.33 -0.31 33.07
C ASP A 40 53.31 0.32 34.46
N ASP A 41 52.36 1.23 34.67
CA ASP A 41 52.02 1.76 35.98
C ASP A 41 50.51 1.63 36.21
N GLY A 42 50.15 0.58 36.95
CA GLY A 42 48.76 0.17 37.15
C GLY A 42 47.92 1.23 37.86
N ILE A 43 47.13 1.97 37.09
CA ILE A 43 45.97 2.72 37.59
C ILE A 43 44.87 1.71 37.90
N TRP A 44 44.88 1.22 39.14
CA TRP A 44 43.82 0.40 39.70
C TRP A 44 42.53 1.20 39.76
N LEU A 45 41.57 0.86 38.88
CA LEU A 45 40.13 1.13 38.96
C LEU A 45 39.76 2.31 39.87
N THR A 46 40.17 3.50 39.48
CA THR A 46 39.69 4.75 40.08
C THR A 46 38.48 5.17 39.27
N ASP A 47 37.31 4.99 39.87
CA ASP A 47 36.05 5.60 39.49
C ASP A 47 35.77 5.56 37.98
N CYS A 48 35.49 4.35 37.47
CA CYS A 48 34.63 4.24 36.30
C CYS A 48 33.30 4.89 36.69
N ASP A 49 33.06 6.10 36.19
CA ASP A 49 31.76 6.76 36.24
C ASP A 49 30.74 5.86 35.51
N GLU A 50 30.16 4.91 36.24
CA GLU A 50 29.22 3.91 35.70
C GLU A 50 28.03 4.60 35.01
N GLU A 51 27.62 5.78 35.50
CA GLU A 51 26.64 6.65 34.87
C GLU A 51 27.14 7.35 33.58
N ALA A 52 28.44 7.62 33.43
CA ALA A 52 29.01 8.18 32.20
C ALA A 52 29.20 7.11 31.12
N ASP A 53 29.64 5.91 31.51
CA ASP A 53 29.75 4.75 30.61
C ASP A 53 28.36 4.29 30.13
N GLU A 54 27.35 4.24 31.01
CA GLU A 54 25.96 4.00 30.63
C GLU A 54 25.40 5.13 29.75
N ALA A 55 25.63 6.40 30.07
CA ALA A 55 25.20 7.51 29.21
C ALA A 55 25.84 7.44 27.80
N PHE A 56 27.10 7.02 27.70
CA PHE A 56 27.79 6.80 26.42
C PHE A 56 27.18 5.61 25.66
N TYR A 57 26.95 4.48 26.33
CA TYR A 57 26.32 3.30 25.75
C TYR A 57 24.90 3.60 25.25
N LEU A 58 24.07 4.25 26.05
CA LEU A 58 22.71 4.65 25.70
C LEU A 58 22.66 5.65 24.53
N ASN A 59 23.61 6.59 24.45
CA ASN A 59 23.74 7.52 23.33
C ASN A 59 24.14 6.79 22.02
N ARG A 60 25.13 5.90 22.09
CA ARG A 60 25.55 5.05 20.95
C ARG A 60 24.40 4.18 20.44
N GLU A 61 23.71 3.49 21.35
CA GLU A 61 22.59 2.61 21.03
C GLU A 61 21.35 3.39 20.57
N GLY A 62 21.14 4.61 21.11
CA GLY A 62 20.14 5.55 20.64
C GLY A 62 20.36 5.99 19.20
N LYS A 63 21.61 6.33 18.82
CA LYS A 63 21.98 6.66 17.43
C LYS A 63 21.79 5.48 16.48
N ARG A 64 22.27 4.29 16.86
CA ARG A 64 22.09 3.07 16.06
C ARG A 64 20.62 2.80 15.76
N ARG A 65 19.77 2.80 16.80
CA ARG A 65 18.31 2.64 16.63
C ARG A 65 17.68 3.78 15.83
N HIS A 66 18.15 5.02 15.99
CA HIS A 66 17.67 6.14 15.19
C HIS A 66 17.98 5.93 13.70
N GLU A 67 19.20 5.60 13.32
CA GLU A 67 19.60 5.37 11.93
C GLU A 67 18.85 4.21 11.26
N GLU A 68 18.61 3.12 12.01
CA GLU A 68 17.83 1.97 11.57
C GLU A 68 16.33 2.30 11.40
N PHE A 69 15.70 2.86 12.43
CA PHE A 69 14.25 3.11 12.43
C PHE A 69 13.84 4.38 11.68
N TYR A 70 14.72 5.37 11.49
CA TYR A 70 14.42 6.57 10.72
C TYR A 70 14.22 6.24 9.24
N ASN A 71 15.17 5.51 8.64
CA ASN A 71 15.09 5.09 7.24
C ASN A 71 13.98 4.06 7.00
N ALA A 72 13.80 3.12 7.93
CA ALA A 72 12.70 2.16 7.88
C ALA A 72 11.34 2.86 8.00
N GLY A 73 11.16 3.71 9.01
CA GLY A 73 9.91 4.42 9.29
C GLY A 73 9.53 5.44 8.21
N TYR A 74 10.50 6.11 7.57
CA TYR A 74 10.22 6.97 6.42
C TYR A 74 9.70 6.17 5.21
N ARG A 75 10.34 5.03 4.90
CA ARG A 75 9.93 4.14 3.80
C ARG A 75 8.56 3.52 4.08
N ASP A 76 8.33 3.07 5.31
CA ASP A 76 7.09 2.46 5.75
C ASP A 76 5.95 3.49 5.74
N GLY A 77 6.15 4.69 6.30
CA GLY A 77 5.18 5.79 6.24
C GLY A 77 4.82 6.20 4.80
N LEU A 78 5.79 6.25 3.89
CA LEU A 78 5.54 6.49 2.46
C LEU A 78 4.77 5.33 1.79
N SER A 79 5.02 4.08 2.19
CA SER A 79 4.31 2.91 1.69
C SER A 79 2.87 2.85 2.22
N ALA A 80 2.69 3.09 3.53
CA ALA A 80 1.40 3.15 4.20
C ALA A 80 0.51 4.25 3.59
N GLY A 81 1.02 5.47 3.43
CA GLY A 81 0.26 6.57 2.80
C GLY A 81 -0.14 6.30 1.35
N LYS A 82 0.73 5.62 0.57
CA LYS A 82 0.37 5.17 -0.79
C LYS A 82 -0.71 4.09 -0.78
N ASN A 83 -0.62 3.14 0.15
CA ASN A 83 -1.59 2.07 0.28
C ASN A 83 -2.96 2.60 0.73
N ASP A 84 -2.99 3.49 1.72
CA ASP A 84 -4.21 4.12 2.26
C ASP A 84 -4.96 4.89 1.15
N ALA A 85 -4.25 5.75 0.40
CA ALA A 85 -4.80 6.49 -0.73
C ALA A 85 -5.30 5.57 -1.87
N ALA A 86 -4.63 4.45 -2.12
CA ALA A 86 -5.09 3.45 -3.10
C ALA A 86 -6.29 2.65 -2.59
N GLN A 87 -6.34 2.38 -1.28
CA GLN A 87 -7.38 1.60 -0.62
C GLN A 87 -8.71 2.35 -0.59
N ASP A 88 -8.72 3.67 -0.41
CA ASP A 88 -9.94 4.48 -0.53
C ASP A 88 -10.57 4.39 -1.93
N GLY A 89 -9.76 4.52 -2.98
CA GLY A 89 -10.22 4.36 -4.37
C GLY A 89 -10.73 2.95 -4.65
N PHE A 90 -10.03 1.92 -4.16
CA PHE A 90 -10.48 0.53 -4.27
C PHE A 90 -11.80 0.28 -3.52
N ASN A 91 -11.92 0.77 -2.29
CA ASN A 91 -13.11 0.63 -1.45
C ASN A 91 -14.35 1.25 -2.12
N GLN A 92 -14.19 2.40 -2.79
CA GLN A 92 -15.28 3.03 -3.52
C GLN A 92 -15.66 2.21 -4.76
N GLY A 93 -14.69 1.89 -5.64
CA GLY A 93 -14.94 1.07 -6.82
C GLY A 93 -15.51 -0.31 -6.51
N PHE A 94 -15.16 -0.90 -5.35
CA PHE A 94 -15.73 -2.15 -4.86
C PHE A 94 -17.21 -2.00 -4.47
N LYS A 95 -17.60 -0.96 -3.73
CA LYS A 95 -19.00 -0.70 -3.37
C LYS A 95 -19.87 -0.56 -4.62
N ASP A 96 -19.38 0.18 -5.60
CA ASP A 96 -20.13 0.50 -6.82
C ASP A 96 -20.23 -0.73 -7.75
N SER A 97 -19.14 -1.51 -7.87
CA SER A 97 -19.10 -2.68 -8.78
C SER A 97 -19.78 -3.95 -8.24
N VAL A 98 -19.73 -4.23 -6.94
CA VAL A 98 -20.13 -5.54 -6.37
C VAL A 98 -21.55 -5.95 -6.76
N MET A 99 -22.52 -5.05 -6.63
CA MET A 99 -23.93 -5.39 -6.91
C MET A 99 -24.21 -5.54 -8.41
N ILE A 100 -23.50 -4.80 -9.27
CA ILE A 100 -23.63 -4.88 -10.73
C ILE A 100 -22.96 -6.16 -11.23
N GLY A 101 -21.72 -6.42 -10.80
CA GLY A 101 -20.98 -7.64 -11.12
C GLY A 101 -21.68 -8.91 -10.65
N TYR A 102 -22.32 -8.90 -9.47
CA TYR A 102 -23.11 -10.02 -8.97
C TYR A 102 -24.33 -10.33 -9.87
N LYS A 103 -25.12 -9.30 -10.23
CA LYS A 103 -26.27 -9.44 -11.15
C LYS A 103 -25.83 -9.93 -12.53
N TRP A 104 -24.72 -9.40 -13.05
CA TRP A 104 -24.13 -9.82 -14.33
C TRP A 104 -23.69 -11.29 -14.29
N GLY A 105 -23.01 -11.71 -13.22
CA GLY A 105 -22.60 -13.09 -13.00
C GLY A 105 -23.78 -14.07 -12.92
N ILE A 106 -24.88 -13.70 -12.25
CA ILE A 106 -26.12 -14.50 -12.25
C ILE A 106 -26.65 -14.66 -13.67
N ASN A 107 -26.79 -13.57 -14.42
CA ASN A 107 -27.34 -13.61 -15.77
C ASN A 107 -26.51 -14.55 -16.67
N ARG A 108 -25.18 -14.39 -16.68
CA ARG A 108 -24.27 -15.25 -17.47
C ARG A 108 -24.29 -16.71 -17.02
N GLY A 109 -24.37 -16.96 -15.71
CA GLY A 109 -24.45 -18.32 -15.17
C GLY A 109 -25.76 -19.03 -15.51
N VAL A 110 -26.90 -18.34 -15.36
CA VAL A 110 -28.24 -18.89 -15.64
C VAL A 110 -28.44 -19.14 -17.13
N THR A 111 -28.06 -18.19 -18.00
CA THR A 111 -28.19 -18.38 -19.45
C THR A 111 -27.27 -19.49 -19.96
N SER A 112 -26.01 -19.53 -19.49
CA SER A 112 -25.08 -20.60 -19.85
C SER A 112 -25.56 -21.97 -19.40
N ALA A 113 -26.01 -22.12 -18.15
CA ALA A 113 -26.59 -23.38 -17.66
C ALA A 113 -27.80 -23.81 -18.50
N LEU A 114 -28.70 -22.88 -18.82
CA LEU A 114 -29.90 -23.16 -19.62
C LEU A 114 -29.58 -23.55 -21.08
N VAL A 115 -28.47 -23.06 -21.64
CA VAL A 115 -28.00 -23.48 -22.97
C VAL A 115 -27.47 -24.92 -22.98
N HIS A 116 -26.81 -25.38 -21.91
CA HIS A 116 -26.20 -26.71 -21.83
C HIS A 116 -27.17 -27.84 -21.43
N ILE A 117 -28.37 -27.54 -20.93
CA ILE A 117 -29.41 -28.53 -20.57
C ILE A 117 -30.01 -29.19 -21.84
N PRO A 118 -30.35 -30.50 -21.84
CA PRO A 118 -31.06 -31.15 -22.95
C PRO A 118 -32.39 -30.48 -23.33
N ASN A 119 -32.70 -30.40 -24.62
CA ASN A 119 -33.89 -29.69 -25.13
C ASN A 119 -35.22 -30.17 -24.51
N GLU A 120 -35.36 -31.47 -24.21
CA GLU A 120 -36.53 -32.04 -23.54
C GLU A 120 -36.75 -31.45 -22.13
N LEU A 121 -35.66 -31.15 -21.42
CA LEU A 121 -35.70 -30.53 -20.10
C LEU A 121 -35.88 -29.01 -20.22
N LYS A 122 -35.25 -28.35 -21.21
CA LYS A 122 -35.51 -26.92 -21.49
C LYS A 122 -37.01 -26.66 -21.73
N LEU A 123 -37.66 -27.50 -22.55
CA LEU A 123 -39.10 -27.39 -22.83
C LEU A 123 -39.95 -27.56 -21.56
N LYS A 124 -39.59 -28.48 -20.65
CA LYS A 124 -40.27 -28.64 -19.36
C LYS A 124 -40.05 -27.47 -18.40
N LEU A 125 -38.87 -26.84 -18.43
CA LEU A 125 -38.53 -25.70 -17.57
C LEU A 125 -39.19 -24.39 -18.05
N VAL A 126 -39.19 -24.18 -19.36
CA VAL A 126 -39.55 -22.90 -20.01
C VAL A 126 -41.01 -22.89 -20.50
N GLY A 127 -41.59 -24.07 -20.76
CA GLY A 127 -42.98 -24.27 -21.16
C GLY A 127 -43.28 -23.92 -22.61
N THR A 128 -42.81 -22.76 -23.08
CA THR A 128 -43.13 -22.21 -24.41
C THR A 128 -41.88 -22.11 -25.29
N GLU A 129 -42.00 -22.48 -26.57
CA GLU A 129 -40.91 -22.36 -27.56
C GLU A 129 -40.49 -20.88 -27.81
N GLU A 130 -41.41 -19.93 -27.61
CA GLU A 130 -41.15 -18.48 -27.67
C GLU A 130 -40.12 -18.05 -26.61
N LYS A 131 -40.41 -18.31 -25.33
CA LYS A 131 -39.50 -18.05 -24.21
C LYS A 131 -38.15 -18.75 -24.37
N LYS A 132 -38.11 -19.94 -24.97
CA LYS A 132 -36.86 -20.64 -25.27
C LYS A 132 -36.00 -19.86 -26.28
N LYS A 133 -36.61 -19.21 -27.28
CA LYS A 133 -35.91 -18.29 -28.18
C LYS A 133 -35.46 -17.02 -27.47
N GLU A 134 -36.28 -16.45 -26.58
CA GLU A 134 -35.89 -15.29 -25.76
C GLU A 134 -34.66 -15.60 -24.91
N PHE A 135 -34.60 -16.75 -24.23
CA PHE A 135 -33.43 -17.18 -23.46
C PHE A 135 -32.20 -17.46 -24.34
N GLN A 136 -32.38 -17.98 -25.55
CA GLN A 136 -31.29 -18.19 -26.50
C GLN A 136 -30.70 -16.85 -26.97
N ASN A 137 -31.56 -15.90 -27.35
CA ASN A 137 -31.15 -14.54 -27.72
C ASN A 137 -30.46 -13.83 -26.54
N LEU A 138 -30.94 -14.02 -25.31
CA LEU A 138 -30.32 -13.46 -24.11
C LEU A 138 -28.95 -14.08 -23.82
N TYR A 139 -28.78 -15.40 -24.02
CA TYR A 139 -27.47 -16.04 -23.96
C TYR A 139 -26.52 -15.42 -24.98
N GLU A 140 -26.92 -15.35 -26.26
CA GLU A 140 -26.10 -14.79 -27.33
C GLU A 140 -25.71 -13.34 -27.06
N ALA A 141 -26.62 -12.52 -26.53
CA ALA A 141 -26.33 -11.14 -26.13
C ALA A 141 -25.31 -11.07 -24.97
N VAL A 142 -25.50 -11.84 -23.90
CA VAL A 142 -24.63 -11.83 -22.71
C VAL A 142 -23.25 -12.44 -23.01
N ASP A 143 -23.19 -13.49 -23.84
CA ASP A 143 -21.93 -14.15 -24.21
C ASP A 143 -21.13 -13.37 -25.26
N SER A 144 -21.80 -12.55 -26.08
CA SER A 144 -21.13 -11.61 -27.01
C SER A 144 -20.33 -10.52 -26.30
N ILE A 145 -20.65 -10.25 -25.02
CA ILE A 145 -19.99 -9.23 -24.21
C ILE A 145 -18.77 -9.86 -23.51
N GLY A 146 -17.58 -9.46 -23.98
CA GLY A 146 -16.30 -9.82 -23.37
C GLY A 146 -16.16 -9.29 -21.94
N THR A 147 -15.21 -9.84 -21.18
CA THR A 147 -14.91 -9.36 -19.82
C THR A 147 -14.35 -7.94 -19.82
N GLU A 148 -13.55 -7.59 -20.84
CA GLU A 148 -12.99 -6.25 -21.02
C GLU A 148 -14.08 -5.26 -21.45
N ASP A 149 -14.96 -5.64 -22.37
CA ASP A 149 -16.09 -4.82 -22.81
C ASP A 149 -17.08 -4.57 -21.66
N ALA A 150 -17.38 -5.59 -20.84
CA ALA A 150 -18.22 -5.43 -19.65
C ALA A 150 -17.62 -4.43 -18.63
N LEU A 151 -16.30 -4.49 -18.41
CA LEU A 151 -15.60 -3.55 -17.54
C LEU A 151 -15.65 -2.12 -18.09
N LYS A 152 -15.48 -1.96 -19.41
CA LYS A 152 -15.56 -0.67 -20.08
C LYS A 152 -16.96 -0.08 -20.02
N LEU A 153 -17.99 -0.88 -20.32
CA LEU A 153 -19.40 -0.48 -20.20
C LEU A 153 -19.74 -0.01 -18.78
N PHE A 154 -19.22 -0.70 -17.74
CA PHE A 154 -19.39 -0.30 -16.35
C PHE A 154 -18.69 1.03 -16.02
N TYR A 155 -17.48 1.27 -16.54
CA TYR A 155 -16.79 2.55 -16.39
C TYR A 155 -17.56 3.68 -17.09
N ASP A 156 -18.01 3.45 -18.32
CA ASP A 156 -18.84 4.38 -19.11
C ASP A 156 -20.25 4.59 -18.49
N ASP A 157 -20.65 3.76 -17.51
CA ASP A 157 -21.86 3.91 -16.68
C ASP A 157 -21.62 4.86 -15.52
N ILE A 158 -20.58 4.60 -14.71
CA ILE A 158 -20.19 5.47 -13.59
C ILE A 158 -19.90 6.90 -14.07
N GLN A 159 -19.19 7.06 -15.19
CA GLN A 159 -18.89 8.37 -15.77
C GLN A 159 -20.12 9.14 -16.27
N ARG A 160 -21.29 8.50 -16.33
CA ARG A 160 -22.57 9.09 -16.76
C ARG A 160 -23.52 9.39 -15.58
N GLU A 161 -23.30 8.72 -14.44
CA GLU A 161 -24.02 8.98 -13.18
C GLU A 161 -23.31 10.02 -12.30
N SER A 162 -22.03 10.32 -12.58
CA SER A 162 -21.23 11.38 -11.95
C SER A 162 -21.44 12.78 -12.53
#